data_AF-A0A8T0J239-F1
#
_entry.id   AF-A0A8T0J239-F1
#
_cell.length_a   1.000
_cell.length_b   1.000
_cell.length_c   1.000
_cell.angle_alpha   90.00
_cell.angle_beta   90.00
_cell.angle_gamma   90.00
#
_symmetry.space_group_name_H-M   'P 1'
#
loop_
_entity.id
_entity.type
_entity.pdbx_description
1 polymer ?
#
loop_
_entity_poly.entity_id
_entity_poly.type
_entity_poly.pdbx_seq_one_letter_code
_entity_poly.pdbx_strand_id
1 'polypeptide(L)'
;MCAQRKLDEVFKNVSTPEDFTRVFFGSATGTWRVYPGLDEADCGGYETRFRNWYIASTSVPKAVMVLIDVGASMINKDKFGGDVFLETAKSATRELLRTLAPSDSVNIIAFNSINATQFLFPPVTAQERPNSSQNYPEYTELQAKLDELKPDQTHFEASNITAAIDKALENFDYIKRPDALKVIVVLTDGRFAEGSVILPTASLAAAKTKLFVYDVSPTAKNLTASFTTKLCKIGGSFINIYRDVKNPLYAMESFYSFTATLHHRLMNTLADFTYKLDEFSRFNETVLMASKPAFRADGSLIGVAGISIYRHMLKDNLDEIRTIVNQQQAGRKFDARTMVLGPANCTIQLEPKSVYVCGSNTILPPNRGFCKHMDGTSNIQDRSCLHQTCRPPQPQPPPDTDNKLISIFKIVGPIAAALLVIAGVCIAHFGSTFYKRWRQEMEAIDQNNLELINRPPPSEGSIVNNEQPNPEGSSNGASHNLNDELK
;
A
#
# COMPACT_ATOMS: atom_id res chain seq x y z
N MET A 1 6.59 -21.66 -3.42
CA MET A 1 5.89 -22.90 -3.02
C MET A 1 6.73 -24.18 -3.20
N CYS A 2 6.82 -24.83 -4.38
CA CYS A 2 7.40 -26.19 -4.50
C CYS A 2 8.81 -26.34 -3.88
N ALA A 3 9.74 -25.44 -4.21
CA ALA A 3 11.11 -25.46 -3.69
C ALA A 3 11.19 -25.35 -2.15
N GLN A 4 10.21 -24.70 -1.52
CA GLN A 4 10.18 -24.49 -0.07
C GLN A 4 9.69 -25.73 0.71
N ARG A 5 9.20 -26.80 0.04
CA ARG A 5 8.74 -28.02 0.72
C ARG A 5 9.82 -28.68 1.58
N LYS A 6 11.08 -28.60 1.14
CA LYS A 6 12.24 -29.13 1.88
C LYS A 6 12.52 -28.39 3.19
N LEU A 7 11.84 -27.26 3.46
CA LEU A 7 11.94 -26.56 4.74
C LEU A 7 11.11 -27.21 5.85
N ASP A 8 10.10 -28.04 5.55
CA ASP A 8 9.20 -28.59 6.60
C ASP A 8 9.93 -29.42 7.65
N GLU A 9 10.91 -30.22 7.23
CA GLU A 9 11.72 -31.05 8.12
C GLU A 9 12.66 -30.20 8.99
N VAL A 10 13.35 -29.23 8.36
CA VAL A 10 14.19 -28.25 9.06
C VAL A 10 13.37 -27.46 10.08
N PHE A 11 12.18 -27.03 9.69
CA PHE A 11 11.28 -26.26 10.54
C PHE A 11 10.84 -27.06 11.76
N LYS A 12 10.37 -28.30 11.57
CA LYS A 12 10.00 -29.21 12.66
C LYS A 12 11.14 -29.47 13.64
N ASN A 13 12.36 -29.62 13.13
CA ASN A 13 13.54 -29.91 13.95
C ASN A 13 14.06 -28.69 14.74
N VAL A 14 13.74 -27.47 14.30
CA VAL A 14 14.15 -26.21 14.97
C VAL A 14 13.07 -25.68 15.92
N SER A 15 11.79 -25.95 15.65
CA SER A 15 10.69 -25.56 16.54
C SER A 15 10.57 -26.48 17.76
N THR A 16 10.60 -25.92 18.96
CA THR A 16 10.21 -26.62 20.18
C THR A 16 8.67 -26.63 20.31
N PRO A 17 8.03 -27.79 20.58
CA PRO A 17 6.57 -27.85 20.75
C PRO A 17 6.04 -27.07 21.96
N GLU A 18 6.88 -26.89 22.98
CA GLU A 18 6.50 -26.33 24.29
C GLU A 18 6.46 -24.79 24.30
N ASP A 19 7.34 -24.12 23.54
CA ASP A 19 7.50 -22.66 23.56
C ASP A 19 6.64 -21.92 22.50
N PHE A 20 5.76 -22.63 21.78
CA PHE A 20 5.00 -22.12 20.63
C PHE A 20 5.82 -21.41 19.54
N THR A 21 7.14 -21.66 19.51
CA THR A 21 8.10 -20.98 18.65
C THR A 21 7.79 -21.24 17.18
N ARG A 22 7.55 -20.15 16.44
CA ARG A 22 7.26 -20.17 15.02
C ARG A 22 8.52 -19.94 14.21
N VAL A 23 8.80 -20.86 13.30
CA VAL A 23 9.85 -20.74 12.30
C VAL A 23 9.21 -20.50 10.94
N PHE A 24 9.75 -19.57 10.16
CA PHE A 24 9.11 -19.12 8.93
C PHE A 24 10.10 -18.70 7.83
N PHE A 25 9.60 -18.70 6.61
CA PHE A 25 10.28 -18.21 5.43
C PHE A 25 9.31 -17.39 4.56
N GLY A 26 9.62 -16.12 4.35
CA GLY A 26 8.95 -15.28 3.37
C GLY A 26 9.73 -15.28 2.06
N SER A 27 9.10 -15.66 0.96
CA SER A 27 9.71 -15.64 -0.38
C SER A 27 9.77 -14.23 -0.95
N ALA A 28 10.79 -13.92 -1.75
CA ALA A 28 10.83 -12.73 -2.61
C ALA A 28 9.64 -12.67 -3.59
N THR A 29 9.00 -13.81 -3.87
CA THR A 29 7.74 -13.92 -4.64
C THR A 29 6.47 -13.59 -3.84
N GLY A 30 6.57 -13.27 -2.55
CA GLY A 30 5.44 -13.01 -1.64
C GLY A 30 4.83 -14.24 -0.97
N THR A 31 5.15 -15.47 -1.42
CA THR A 31 4.63 -16.69 -0.80
C THR A 31 5.26 -16.90 0.58
N TRP A 32 4.43 -17.09 1.61
CA TRP A 32 4.88 -17.40 2.96
C TRP A 32 4.87 -18.90 3.27
N ARG A 33 5.76 -19.34 4.16
CA ARG A 33 5.73 -20.66 4.79
C ARG A 33 6.06 -20.50 6.27
N VAL A 34 5.27 -21.12 7.14
CA VAL A 34 5.43 -21.07 8.60
C VAL A 34 5.18 -22.45 9.21
N TYR A 35 5.87 -22.74 10.31
CA TYR A 35 5.60 -23.89 11.17
C TYR A 35 5.59 -23.45 12.65
N PRO A 36 4.65 -23.95 13.48
CA PRO A 36 3.47 -24.71 13.08
C PRO A 36 2.56 -23.92 12.13
N GLY A 37 1.76 -24.63 11.34
CA GLY A 37 0.82 -24.01 10.39
C GLY A 37 -0.25 -23.19 11.11
N LEU A 38 -0.74 -22.13 10.46
CA LEU A 38 -1.75 -21.21 11.00
C LEU A 38 -2.89 -21.06 9.99
N ASP A 39 -4.13 -20.99 10.50
CA ASP A 39 -5.29 -20.58 9.71
C ASP A 39 -5.19 -19.06 9.46
N GLU A 40 -5.17 -18.64 8.20
CA GLU A 40 -5.25 -17.22 7.85
C GLU A 40 -6.73 -16.79 7.89
N ALA A 41 -7.03 -15.75 8.67
CA ALA A 41 -8.41 -15.29 8.88
C ALA A 41 -9.01 -14.60 7.64
N ASP A 42 -8.16 -14.05 6.77
CA ASP A 42 -8.51 -13.35 5.54
C ASP A 42 -7.58 -13.80 4.41
N CYS A 43 -8.10 -14.51 3.41
CA CYS A 43 -7.29 -15.17 2.39
C CYS A 43 -6.64 -14.17 1.44
N GLY A 44 -5.35 -13.89 1.63
CA GLY A 44 -4.57 -12.99 0.77
C GLY A 44 -4.31 -11.61 1.37
N GLY A 45 -4.75 -11.35 2.60
CA GLY A 45 -4.35 -10.16 3.35
C GLY A 45 -2.88 -10.20 3.80
N TYR A 46 -2.29 -11.40 3.91
CA TYR A 46 -0.91 -11.55 4.35
C TYR A 46 0.13 -11.44 3.22
N GLU A 47 0.81 -10.29 3.16
CA GLU A 47 2.07 -10.15 2.43
C GLU A 47 3.28 -10.13 3.39
N THR A 48 4.27 -10.98 3.10
CA THR A 48 5.54 -11.11 3.82
C THR A 48 6.44 -9.89 3.71
N ARG A 49 6.53 -9.30 2.51
CA ARG A 49 7.54 -8.31 2.13
C ARG A 49 7.31 -6.94 2.77
N PHE A 50 6.09 -6.66 3.24
CA PHE A 50 5.82 -5.48 4.08
C PHE A 50 6.22 -5.67 5.55
N ARG A 51 6.46 -6.89 6.02
CA ARG A 51 6.60 -7.16 7.47
C ARG A 51 7.92 -6.61 8.00
N ASN A 52 7.91 -6.11 9.24
CA ASN A 52 9.08 -5.43 9.84
C ASN A 52 10.33 -6.32 9.79
N TRP A 53 10.21 -7.61 10.12
CA TRP A 53 11.30 -8.59 10.05
C TRP A 53 11.86 -8.77 8.63
N TYR A 54 11.01 -8.71 7.60
CA TYR A 54 11.44 -8.82 6.21
C TYR A 54 12.17 -7.54 5.77
N ILE A 55 11.55 -6.38 6.00
CA ILE A 55 12.12 -5.07 5.66
C ILE A 55 13.47 -4.88 6.36
N ALA A 56 13.55 -5.14 7.67
CA ALA A 56 14.78 -5.04 8.45
C ALA A 56 15.89 -5.97 7.93
N SER A 57 15.56 -7.16 7.43
CA SER A 57 16.53 -8.12 6.89
C SER A 57 16.98 -7.84 5.46
N THR A 58 16.39 -6.85 4.78
CA THR A 58 16.61 -6.60 3.34
C THR A 58 16.83 -5.13 2.99
N SER A 59 16.87 -4.24 4.00
CA SER A 59 16.97 -2.79 3.82
C SER A 59 18.19 -2.21 4.54
N VAL A 60 18.91 -1.36 3.82
CA VAL A 60 19.80 -0.35 4.40
C VAL A 60 19.07 1.00 4.43
N PRO A 61 19.48 1.96 5.29
CA PRO A 61 18.96 3.33 5.25
C PRO A 61 19.11 3.94 3.86
N LYS A 62 18.01 4.38 3.25
CA LYS A 62 17.98 4.81 1.85
C LYS A 62 17.13 6.05 1.60
N ALA A 63 17.52 6.80 0.59
CA ALA A 63 16.73 7.85 -0.03
C ALA A 63 16.36 7.39 -1.44
N VAL A 64 15.06 7.35 -1.75
CA VAL A 64 14.54 6.83 -3.01
C VAL A 64 13.83 7.94 -3.79
N MET A 65 14.29 8.22 -5.00
CA MET A 65 13.58 9.09 -5.94
C MET A 65 12.91 8.21 -6.99
N VAL A 66 11.58 8.20 -7.02
CA VAL A 66 10.81 7.46 -8.01
C VAL A 66 10.50 8.38 -9.18
N LEU A 67 11.08 8.10 -10.35
CA LEU A 67 10.78 8.79 -11.60
C LEU A 67 9.66 8.02 -12.31
N ILE A 68 8.49 8.64 -12.46
CA ILE A 68 7.37 8.07 -13.20
C ILE A 68 7.26 8.79 -14.54
N ASP A 69 7.42 8.04 -15.62
CA ASP A 69 7.17 8.54 -16.96
C ASP A 69 5.67 8.81 -17.10
N VAL A 70 5.34 10.02 -17.54
CA VAL A 70 3.97 10.43 -17.86
C VAL A 70 3.90 10.96 -19.30
N GLY A 71 4.89 10.70 -20.16
CA GLY A 71 4.80 11.05 -21.58
C GLY A 71 3.64 10.35 -22.29
N ALA A 72 3.21 10.88 -23.44
CA ALA A 72 2.01 10.41 -24.14
C ALA A 72 2.02 8.92 -24.55
N SER A 73 3.19 8.27 -24.65
CA SER A 73 3.27 6.82 -24.92
C SER A 73 2.92 5.94 -23.72
N MET A 74 2.80 6.52 -22.51
CA MET A 74 2.23 5.85 -21.33
C MET A 74 0.71 5.68 -21.41
N ILE A 75 0.06 6.29 -22.42
CA ILE A 75 -1.34 6.01 -22.79
C ILE A 75 -1.40 4.66 -23.51
N ASN A 76 -1.49 3.58 -22.73
CA ASN A 76 -1.78 2.25 -23.25
C ASN A 76 -3.15 1.79 -22.74
N LYS A 77 -4.16 1.80 -23.60
CA LYS A 77 -5.53 1.43 -23.20
C LYS A 77 -5.72 -0.08 -23.22
N ASP A 78 -6.23 -0.64 -22.13
CA ASP A 78 -6.73 -2.02 -22.12
C ASP A 78 -8.07 -2.15 -22.88
N LYS A 79 -8.62 -3.37 -22.88
CA LYS A 79 -9.91 -3.67 -23.53
C LYS A 79 -11.12 -2.94 -22.92
N PHE A 80 -10.93 -2.26 -21.78
CA PHE A 80 -11.95 -1.52 -21.03
C PHE A 80 -11.65 -0.02 -20.94
N GLY A 81 -10.56 0.47 -21.56
CA GLY A 81 -10.19 1.89 -21.60
C GLY A 81 -9.30 2.40 -20.45
N GLY A 82 -8.75 1.51 -19.62
CA GLY A 82 -7.82 1.86 -18.54
C GLY A 82 -6.36 2.00 -19.02
N ASP A 83 -5.60 2.93 -18.44
CA ASP A 83 -4.18 3.20 -18.80
C ASP A 83 -3.22 2.20 -18.16
N VAL A 84 -2.96 1.07 -18.84
CA VAL A 84 -2.18 -0.07 -18.35
C VAL A 84 -0.78 0.33 -17.88
N PHE A 85 -0.05 1.13 -18.67
CA PHE A 85 1.36 1.44 -18.38
C PHE A 85 1.49 2.38 -17.18
N LEU A 86 0.70 3.47 -17.16
CA LEU A 86 0.72 4.39 -16.03
C LEU A 86 0.17 3.75 -14.75
N GLU A 87 -0.92 2.98 -14.81
CA GLU A 87 -1.44 2.28 -13.63
C GLU A 87 -0.49 1.17 -13.14
N THR A 88 0.27 0.52 -14.05
CA THR A 88 1.37 -0.37 -13.66
C THR A 88 2.45 0.38 -12.89
N ALA A 89 2.89 1.54 -13.37
CA ALA A 89 3.87 2.37 -12.68
C ALA A 89 3.36 2.89 -11.32
N LYS A 90 2.10 3.33 -11.26
CA LYS A 90 1.42 3.75 -10.01
C LYS A 90 1.34 2.60 -9.01
N SER A 91 0.90 1.41 -9.45
CA SER A 91 0.85 0.20 -8.63
C SER A 91 2.24 -0.20 -8.11
N ALA A 92 3.25 -0.26 -8.97
CA ALA A 92 4.62 -0.58 -8.57
C ALA A 92 5.18 0.41 -7.54
N THR A 93 4.90 1.71 -7.73
CA THR A 93 5.28 2.75 -6.78
C THR A 93 4.56 2.59 -5.44
N ARG A 94 3.25 2.32 -5.45
CA ARG A 94 2.45 2.11 -4.23
C ARG A 94 2.95 0.91 -3.41
N GLU A 95 3.33 -0.18 -4.07
CA GLU A 95 3.91 -1.34 -3.37
C GLU A 95 5.34 -1.07 -2.88
N LEU A 96 6.18 -0.38 -3.67
CA LEU A 96 7.52 0.05 -3.24
C LEU A 96 7.44 0.89 -1.96
N LEU A 97 6.55 1.90 -1.92
CA LEU A 97 6.32 2.77 -0.76
C LEU A 97 6.03 1.95 0.52
N ARG A 98 5.19 0.90 0.41
CA ARG A 98 4.85 -0.01 1.52
C ARG A 98 6.02 -0.90 2.01
N THR A 99 7.16 -0.92 1.32
CA THR A 99 8.37 -1.65 1.70
C THR A 99 9.49 -0.77 2.27
N LEU A 100 9.28 0.54 2.35
CA LEU A 100 10.25 1.45 2.96
C LEU A 100 10.26 1.28 4.48
N ALA A 101 11.44 1.45 5.08
CA ALA A 101 11.60 1.48 6.54
C ALA A 101 11.25 2.89 7.07
N PRO A 102 10.80 3.05 8.33
CA PRO A 102 10.39 4.36 8.87
C PRO A 102 11.49 5.45 8.90
N SER A 103 12.76 5.07 8.69
CA SER A 103 13.90 6.00 8.60
C SER A 103 14.30 6.36 7.17
N ASP A 104 13.66 5.76 6.16
CA ASP A 104 13.96 6.02 4.75
C ASP A 104 13.33 7.33 4.30
N SER A 105 13.89 7.94 3.26
CA SER A 105 13.32 9.13 2.62
C SER A 105 12.85 8.79 1.20
N VAL A 106 11.77 9.42 0.75
CA VAL A 106 11.21 9.19 -0.57
C VAL A 106 10.64 10.47 -1.19
N ASN A 107 10.74 10.58 -2.50
CA ASN A 107 9.94 11.50 -3.29
C ASN A 107 9.55 10.84 -4.63
N ILE A 108 8.53 11.40 -5.28
CA ILE A 108 8.10 10.99 -6.62
C ILE A 108 8.26 12.19 -7.54
N ILE A 109 8.78 11.97 -8.74
CA ILE A 109 8.94 12.96 -9.79
C ILE A 109 8.26 12.42 -11.04
N ALA A 110 7.22 13.09 -11.51
CA ALA A 110 6.60 12.79 -12.80
C ALA A 110 7.36 13.53 -13.91
N PHE A 111 7.63 12.86 -15.03
CA PHE A 111 8.36 13.48 -16.15
C PHE A 111 7.78 13.11 -17.52
N ASN A 112 7.87 14.04 -18.47
CA ASN A 112 7.51 13.88 -19.88
C ASN A 112 8.67 14.40 -20.75
N SER A 113 8.41 14.82 -21.98
CA SER A 113 9.45 15.36 -22.88
C SER A 113 9.99 16.74 -22.50
N ILE A 114 9.24 17.56 -21.73
CA ILE A 114 9.57 18.97 -21.44
C ILE A 114 9.70 19.30 -19.94
N ASN A 115 9.08 18.53 -19.06
CA ASN A 115 8.92 18.80 -17.63
C ASN A 115 9.41 17.62 -16.79
N ALA A 116 9.96 17.94 -15.61
CA ALA A 116 10.24 16.99 -14.53
C ALA A 116 9.77 17.60 -13.20
N THR A 117 8.62 17.15 -12.71
CA THR A 117 7.89 17.75 -11.59
C THR A 117 7.92 16.84 -10.37
N GLN A 118 8.65 17.29 -9.33
CA GLN A 118 8.63 16.65 -8.01
C GLN A 118 7.29 16.88 -7.30
N PHE A 119 6.79 15.88 -6.57
CA PHE A 119 5.50 15.97 -5.89
C PHE A 119 5.55 16.84 -4.64
N LEU A 120 6.60 16.64 -3.83
CA LEU A 120 6.80 17.32 -2.56
C LEU A 120 8.21 17.88 -2.47
N PHE A 121 8.42 18.83 -1.57
CA PHE A 121 9.73 19.39 -1.29
C PHE A 121 9.78 19.98 0.13
N PRO A 122 10.72 19.56 1.00
CA PRO A 122 11.73 18.52 0.78
C PRO A 122 11.12 17.11 0.60
N PRO A 123 11.92 16.11 0.20
CA PRO A 123 11.51 14.70 0.21
C PRO A 123 10.99 14.26 1.59
N VAL A 124 9.97 13.41 1.61
CA VAL A 124 9.31 12.98 2.85
C VAL A 124 10.04 11.80 3.48
N THR A 125 9.93 11.66 4.80
CA THR A 125 10.30 10.42 5.49
C THR A 125 9.17 9.40 5.30
N ALA A 126 9.52 8.13 5.06
CA ALA A 126 8.55 7.06 4.90
C ALA A 126 7.77 6.81 6.21
N GLN A 127 6.49 6.45 6.08
CA GLN A 127 5.60 6.26 7.21
C GLN A 127 6.04 5.10 8.12
N GLU A 128 5.89 5.26 9.43
CA GLU A 128 5.70 4.08 10.28
C GLU A 128 4.33 3.45 9.95
N ARG A 129 4.29 2.11 9.86
CA ARG A 129 3.21 1.38 9.15
C ARG A 129 1.81 1.74 9.69
N PRO A 130 0.73 1.66 8.87
CA PRO A 130 -0.59 2.30 9.09
C PRO A 130 -1.36 2.04 10.40
N ASN A 131 -0.84 1.21 11.30
CA ASN A 131 -1.40 0.95 12.62
C ASN A 131 -0.81 1.88 13.70
N SER A 132 0.10 2.80 13.35
CA SER A 132 0.48 3.91 14.24
C SER A 132 -0.67 4.91 14.33
N SER A 133 -1.05 5.33 15.53
CA SER A 133 -1.97 6.47 15.76
C SER A 133 -1.40 7.83 15.30
N GLN A 134 -0.15 7.85 14.87
CA GLN A 134 0.55 9.01 14.35
C GLN A 134 0.15 9.28 12.89
N ASN A 135 -0.32 10.49 12.62
CA ASN A 135 -0.63 10.97 11.28
C ASN A 135 0.66 11.47 10.58
N TYR A 136 0.79 11.16 9.29
CA TYR A 136 1.91 11.57 8.44
C TYR A 136 1.33 12.25 7.19
N PRO A 137 0.90 13.53 7.31
CA PRO A 137 0.12 14.19 6.26
C PRO A 137 0.87 14.29 4.93
N GLU A 138 2.18 14.52 4.96
CA GLU A 138 3.01 14.65 3.75
C GLU A 138 3.13 13.30 3.00
N TYR A 139 3.18 12.19 3.72
CA TYR A 139 3.20 10.84 3.12
C TYR A 139 1.83 10.45 2.56
N THR A 140 0.74 10.94 3.15
CA THR A 140 -0.62 10.83 2.59
C THR A 140 -0.76 11.69 1.33
N GLU A 141 -0.25 12.92 1.34
CA GLU A 141 -0.23 13.81 0.17
C GLU A 141 0.58 13.23 -1.00
N LEU A 142 1.72 12.57 -0.71
CA LEU A 142 2.52 11.88 -1.72
C LEU A 142 1.72 10.77 -2.44
N GLN A 143 0.91 10.01 -1.68
CA GLN A 143 0.04 8.98 -2.24
C GLN A 143 -1.14 9.58 -3.02
N ALA A 144 -1.76 10.64 -2.53
CA ALA A 144 -2.83 11.33 -3.26
C ALA A 144 -2.35 11.86 -4.63
N LYS A 145 -1.18 12.52 -4.65
CA LYS A 145 -0.55 12.99 -5.90
C LYS A 145 -0.17 11.86 -6.85
N LEU A 146 0.19 10.68 -6.32
CA LEU A 146 0.44 9.48 -7.12
C LEU A 146 -0.85 8.96 -7.76
N ASP A 147 -1.94 8.91 -7.01
CA ASP A 147 -3.24 8.43 -7.49
C ASP A 147 -3.86 9.39 -8.52
N GLU A 148 -3.64 10.70 -8.36
CA GLU A 148 -4.06 11.76 -9.30
C GLU A 148 -3.27 11.81 -10.62
N LEU A 149 -2.14 11.09 -10.75
CA LEU A 149 -1.35 11.09 -11.97
C LEU A 149 -2.15 10.69 -13.20
N LYS A 150 -1.94 11.48 -14.27
CA LYS A 150 -2.49 11.29 -15.61
C LYS A 150 -1.35 11.38 -16.62
N PRO A 151 -1.44 10.68 -17.76
CA PRO A 151 -0.48 10.83 -18.83
C PRO A 151 -0.65 12.19 -19.51
N ASP A 152 0.45 12.73 -20.01
CA ASP A 152 0.49 13.90 -20.89
C ASP A 152 -0.24 13.59 -22.21
N GLN A 153 -1.12 14.50 -22.61
CA GLN A 153 -1.93 14.40 -23.83
C GLN A 153 -1.60 15.53 -24.83
N THR A 154 -0.63 16.39 -24.52
CA THR A 154 -0.24 17.56 -25.33
C THR A 154 1.17 17.43 -25.90
N HIS A 155 2.08 16.67 -25.29
CA HIS A 155 3.44 16.45 -25.82
C HIS A 155 3.67 14.97 -26.19
N PHE A 156 3.82 14.71 -27.49
CA PHE A 156 3.97 13.36 -28.06
C PHE A 156 5.42 12.93 -28.31
N GLU A 157 6.38 13.79 -27.97
CA GLU A 157 7.82 13.53 -28.07
C GLU A 157 8.30 12.50 -27.03
N ALA A 158 9.52 11.98 -27.21
CA ALA A 158 10.13 11.06 -26.25
C ALA A 158 10.44 11.75 -24.91
N SER A 159 10.16 11.06 -23.79
CA SER A 159 10.33 11.62 -22.45
C SER A 159 11.79 11.93 -22.09
N ASN A 160 12.03 13.04 -21.41
CA ASN A 160 13.35 13.53 -21.05
C ASN A 160 13.81 12.97 -19.69
N ILE A 161 14.25 11.71 -19.70
CA ILE A 161 14.79 11.02 -18.52
C ILE A 161 16.02 11.76 -17.93
N THR A 162 16.80 12.49 -18.74
CA THR A 162 17.97 13.23 -18.25
C THR A 162 17.56 14.33 -17.28
N ALA A 163 16.60 15.18 -17.66
CA ALA A 163 16.07 16.24 -16.79
C ALA A 163 15.43 15.66 -15.51
N ALA A 164 14.76 14.51 -15.61
CA ALA A 164 14.18 13.82 -14.45
C ALA A 164 15.24 13.28 -13.48
N ILE A 165 16.35 12.75 -14.00
CA ILE A 165 17.49 12.31 -13.18
C ILE A 165 18.18 13.51 -12.52
N ASP A 166 18.44 14.59 -13.25
CA ASP A 166 19.07 15.78 -12.67
C ASP A 166 18.18 16.38 -11.56
N LYS A 167 16.86 16.40 -11.73
CA LYS A 167 15.90 16.78 -10.68
C LYS A 167 15.95 15.85 -9.46
N ALA A 168 16.12 14.54 -9.65
CA ALA A 168 16.32 13.61 -8.54
C ALA A 168 17.64 13.85 -7.80
N LEU A 169 18.71 14.23 -8.52
CA LEU A 169 20.00 14.57 -7.92
C LEU A 169 19.89 15.82 -7.03
N GLU A 170 19.23 16.88 -7.50
CA GLU A 170 18.91 18.07 -6.68
C GLU A 170 18.12 17.69 -5.40
N ASN A 171 17.13 16.80 -5.52
CA ASN A 171 16.32 16.36 -4.37
C ASN A 171 17.15 15.64 -3.29
N PHE A 172 18.22 14.95 -3.67
CA PHE A 172 19.07 14.25 -2.71
C PHE A 172 19.88 15.18 -1.79
N ASP A 173 20.05 16.45 -2.15
CA ASP A 173 20.81 17.41 -1.35
C ASP A 173 19.99 17.96 -0.15
N TYR A 174 18.68 17.75 -0.17
CA TYR A 174 17.75 18.10 0.92
C TYR A 174 17.45 16.92 1.87
N ILE A 175 18.13 15.79 1.69
CA ILE A 175 17.98 14.60 2.55
C ILE A 175 18.78 14.79 3.85
N LYS A 176 18.07 14.73 4.99
CA LYS A 176 18.65 14.90 6.33
C LYS A 176 19.58 13.75 6.79
N ARG A 177 19.79 12.74 5.94
CA ARG A 177 20.61 11.52 6.17
C ARG A 177 21.71 11.42 5.10
N PRO A 178 22.87 12.05 5.29
CA PRO A 178 23.96 12.04 4.30
C PRO A 178 24.65 10.66 4.16
N ASP A 179 24.40 9.76 5.11
CA ASP A 179 24.82 8.36 5.13
C ASP A 179 23.91 7.43 4.30
N ALA A 180 22.71 7.89 3.92
CA ALA A 180 21.71 7.08 3.23
C ALA A 180 22.12 6.71 1.80
N LEU A 181 21.73 5.50 1.39
CA LEU A 181 21.88 5.00 0.04
C LEU A 181 20.98 5.82 -0.92
N LYS A 182 21.58 6.57 -1.85
CA LYS A 182 20.86 7.30 -2.90
C LYS A 182 20.45 6.33 -4.02
N VAL A 183 19.13 6.16 -4.23
CA VAL A 183 18.58 5.28 -5.27
C VAL A 183 17.58 6.05 -6.15
N ILE A 184 17.73 5.94 -7.46
CA ILE A 184 16.71 6.36 -8.43
C ILE A 184 16.03 5.11 -8.98
N VAL A 185 14.70 5.08 -8.94
CA VAL A 185 13.85 4.04 -9.55
C VAL A 185 13.04 4.70 -10.65
N VAL A 186 13.18 4.25 -11.89
CA VAL A 186 12.45 4.78 -13.05
C VAL A 186 11.41 3.77 -13.51
N LEU A 187 10.18 4.22 -13.73
CA LEU A 187 9.07 3.44 -14.29
C LEU A 187 8.60 4.10 -15.58
N THR A 188 8.69 3.40 -16.70
CA THR A 188 8.61 3.97 -18.06
C THR A 188 8.20 2.91 -19.07
N ASP A 189 7.74 3.31 -20.26
CA ASP A 189 7.64 2.43 -21.43
C ASP A 189 8.97 2.33 -22.20
N GLY A 190 10.03 3.00 -21.74
CA GLY A 190 11.34 3.04 -22.36
C GLY A 190 11.44 3.87 -23.65
N ARG A 191 10.43 4.66 -24.03
CA ARG A 191 10.45 5.42 -25.30
C ARG A 191 11.58 6.45 -25.41
N PHE A 192 12.08 6.94 -24.28
CA PHE A 192 13.29 7.77 -24.27
C PHE A 192 14.50 7.05 -24.92
N ALA A 193 14.58 5.72 -24.89
CA ALA A 193 15.71 4.96 -25.41
C ALA A 193 15.73 4.86 -26.95
N GLU A 194 14.68 5.32 -27.63
CA GLU A 194 14.56 5.29 -29.10
C GLU A 194 15.39 6.38 -29.80
N GLY A 195 15.90 7.37 -29.04
CA GLY A 195 16.72 8.49 -29.55
C GLY A 195 18.11 8.62 -28.91
N SER A 196 18.76 9.76 -29.16
CA SER A 196 20.12 10.07 -28.66
C SER A 196 20.17 10.48 -27.18
N VAL A 197 19.55 9.70 -26.28
CA VAL A 197 19.51 10.04 -24.84
C VAL A 197 20.89 10.00 -24.18
N ILE A 198 21.12 11.00 -23.32
CA ILE A 198 22.37 11.20 -22.58
C ILE A 198 22.07 11.04 -21.09
N LEU A 199 22.30 9.84 -20.55
CA LEU A 199 22.35 9.65 -19.10
C LEU A 199 23.46 10.54 -18.49
N PRO A 200 23.20 11.29 -17.41
CA PRO A 200 24.17 12.18 -16.76
C PRO A 200 25.14 11.36 -15.88
N THR A 201 25.91 10.48 -16.53
CA THR A 201 26.76 9.46 -15.87
C THR A 201 27.81 10.05 -14.94
N ALA A 202 28.33 11.25 -15.22
CA ALA A 202 29.27 11.94 -14.34
C ALA A 202 28.60 12.36 -13.02
N SER A 203 27.43 13.02 -13.10
CA SER A 203 26.64 13.45 -11.95
C SER A 203 26.17 12.27 -11.09
N LEU A 204 25.67 11.21 -11.74
CA LEU A 204 25.25 9.96 -11.07
C LEU A 204 26.41 9.27 -10.34
N ALA A 205 27.61 9.21 -10.96
CA ALA A 205 28.79 8.63 -10.34
C ALA A 205 29.32 9.49 -9.17
N ALA A 206 29.35 10.81 -9.33
CA ALA A 206 29.77 11.74 -8.27
C ALA A 206 28.83 11.67 -7.05
N ALA A 207 27.52 11.60 -7.28
CA ALA A 207 26.51 11.43 -6.24
C ALA A 207 26.45 10.00 -5.64
N LYS A 208 27.18 9.03 -6.23
CA LYS A 208 27.15 7.58 -5.87
C LYS A 208 25.75 6.98 -5.90
N THR A 209 24.94 7.41 -6.87
CA THR A 209 23.52 7.05 -6.99
C THR A 209 23.35 5.75 -7.80
N LYS A 210 22.65 4.76 -7.24
CA LYS A 210 22.24 3.54 -7.97
C LYS A 210 20.97 3.84 -8.78
N LEU A 211 21.01 3.57 -10.09
CA LEU A 211 19.87 3.74 -11.00
C LEU A 211 19.25 2.38 -11.34
N PHE A 212 17.95 2.23 -11.11
CA PHE A 212 17.13 1.12 -11.62
C PHE A 212 16.09 1.66 -12.60
N VAL A 213 15.99 1.04 -13.77
CA VAL A 213 14.99 1.37 -14.80
C VAL A 213 14.12 0.13 -15.02
N TYR A 214 12.83 0.32 -14.88
CA TYR A 214 11.81 -0.71 -15.04
C TYR A 214 10.89 -0.35 -16.20
N ASP A 215 10.93 -1.18 -17.24
CA ASP A 215 10.14 -1.05 -18.46
C ASP A 215 8.80 -1.77 -18.30
N VAL A 216 7.71 -1.01 -18.40
CA VAL A 216 6.33 -1.51 -18.26
C VAL A 216 5.69 -1.89 -19.59
N SER A 217 6.42 -1.82 -20.71
CA SER A 217 5.89 -2.13 -22.04
C SER A 217 5.93 -3.64 -22.36
N PRO A 218 5.02 -4.19 -23.19
CA PRO A 218 4.97 -5.62 -23.51
C PRO A 218 6.09 -6.09 -24.43
N THR A 219 6.74 -5.17 -25.12
CA THR A 219 7.71 -5.45 -26.17
C THR A 219 9.07 -4.97 -25.68
N ALA A 220 9.98 -5.92 -25.44
CA ALA A 220 11.37 -5.64 -25.13
C ALA A 220 11.96 -4.59 -26.10
N LYS A 221 12.18 -3.36 -25.63
CA LYS A 221 12.70 -2.29 -26.50
C LYS A 221 14.18 -2.52 -26.81
N ASN A 222 14.55 -2.28 -28.07
CA ASN A 222 15.92 -2.32 -28.53
C ASN A 222 16.72 -1.15 -27.95
N LEU A 223 17.31 -1.35 -26.77
CA LEU A 223 18.20 -0.37 -26.15
C LEU A 223 19.41 -0.11 -27.04
N THR A 224 19.75 1.17 -27.25
CA THR A 224 20.98 1.52 -27.96
C THR A 224 22.21 1.05 -27.17
N ALA A 225 23.24 0.56 -27.87
CA ALA A 225 24.50 0.14 -27.24
C ALA A 225 25.15 1.26 -26.41
N SER A 226 24.95 2.52 -26.83
CA SER A 226 25.38 3.72 -26.10
C SER A 226 24.67 3.86 -24.75
N PHE A 227 23.33 3.70 -24.70
CA PHE A 227 22.57 3.74 -23.46
C PHE A 227 23.00 2.61 -22.51
N THR A 228 23.06 1.37 -22.99
CA THR A 228 23.49 0.21 -22.21
C THR A 228 24.89 0.37 -21.63
N THR A 229 25.84 0.87 -22.42
CA THR A 229 27.21 1.14 -21.97
C THR A 229 27.26 2.22 -20.89
N LYS A 230 26.52 3.33 -21.06
CA LYS A 230 26.43 4.42 -20.07
C LYS A 230 25.78 3.94 -18.77
N LEU A 231 24.71 3.15 -18.85
CA LEU A 231 24.01 2.58 -17.70
C LEU A 231 24.89 1.59 -16.94
N CYS A 232 25.60 0.70 -17.63
CA CYS A 232 26.53 -0.22 -16.97
C CYS A 232 27.75 0.49 -16.37
N LYS A 233 28.24 1.61 -16.95
CA LYS A 233 29.35 2.38 -16.36
C LYS A 233 29.08 2.83 -14.91
N ILE A 234 27.83 3.20 -14.62
CA ILE A 234 27.38 3.57 -13.26
C ILE A 234 26.86 2.37 -12.45
N GLY A 235 26.92 1.15 -13.00
CA GLY A 235 26.34 -0.05 -12.40
C GLY A 235 24.83 0.03 -12.23
N GLY A 236 24.10 0.64 -13.17
CA GLY A 236 22.64 0.69 -13.16
C GLY A 236 21.98 -0.57 -13.74
N SER A 237 20.65 -0.66 -13.63
CA SER A 237 19.88 -1.81 -14.11
C SER A 237 18.76 -1.36 -15.06
N PHE A 238 18.46 -2.16 -16.10
CA PHE A 238 17.29 -2.02 -16.96
C PHE A 238 16.56 -3.37 -17.06
N ILE A 239 15.28 -3.42 -16.67
CA ILE A 239 14.52 -4.67 -16.55
C ILE A 239 13.11 -4.47 -17.08
N ASN A 240 12.67 -5.32 -18.01
CA ASN A 240 11.26 -5.39 -18.40
C ASN A 240 10.43 -6.10 -17.32
N ILE A 241 9.33 -5.48 -16.90
CA ILE A 241 8.45 -5.96 -15.82
C ILE A 241 7.03 -6.31 -16.26
N TYR A 242 6.69 -6.16 -17.55
CA TYR A 242 5.31 -6.26 -18.05
C TYR A 242 4.62 -7.60 -17.74
N ARG A 243 5.34 -8.72 -17.69
CA ARG A 243 4.73 -10.03 -17.35
C ARG A 243 4.54 -10.25 -15.85
N ASP A 244 5.26 -9.50 -15.01
CA ASP A 244 5.28 -9.64 -13.55
C ASP A 244 4.49 -8.52 -12.84
N VAL A 245 3.77 -7.66 -13.58
CA VAL A 245 3.00 -6.52 -13.04
C VAL A 245 1.95 -6.88 -11.99
N LYS A 246 1.49 -8.14 -11.96
CA LYS A 246 0.59 -8.66 -10.91
C LYS A 246 1.28 -8.84 -9.55
N ASN A 247 2.61 -8.72 -9.52
CA ASN A 247 3.44 -8.82 -8.32
C ASN A 247 4.62 -7.83 -8.43
N PRO A 248 4.37 -6.50 -8.34
CA PRO A 248 5.38 -5.50 -8.63
C PRO A 248 6.65 -5.62 -7.77
N LEU A 249 6.47 -6.04 -6.50
CA LEU A 249 7.56 -6.32 -5.58
C LEU A 249 8.50 -7.43 -6.06
N TYR A 250 7.97 -8.45 -6.76
CA TYR A 250 8.80 -9.48 -7.39
C TYR A 250 9.39 -9.01 -8.72
N ALA A 251 8.64 -8.23 -9.50
CA ALA A 251 9.15 -7.62 -10.72
C ALA A 251 10.36 -6.70 -10.45
N MET A 252 10.37 -6.04 -9.29
CA MET A 252 11.48 -5.22 -8.78
C MET A 252 12.54 -6.01 -7.98
N GLU A 253 12.66 -7.34 -8.16
CA GLU A 253 13.61 -8.22 -7.44
C GLU A 253 15.06 -7.70 -7.49
N SER A 254 15.47 -6.97 -8.54
CA SER A 254 16.84 -6.43 -8.63
C SER A 254 17.13 -5.33 -7.59
N PHE A 255 16.14 -4.49 -7.27
CA PHE A 255 16.26 -3.47 -6.22
C PHE A 255 16.37 -4.14 -4.85
N TYR A 256 15.45 -5.05 -4.55
CA TYR A 256 15.43 -5.76 -3.26
C TYR A 256 16.64 -6.70 -3.08
N SER A 257 17.12 -7.35 -4.14
CA SER A 257 18.35 -8.16 -4.09
C SER A 257 19.58 -7.32 -3.83
N PHE A 258 19.65 -6.12 -4.42
CA PHE A 258 20.75 -5.19 -4.21
C PHE A 258 20.77 -4.67 -2.77
N THR A 259 19.65 -4.18 -2.24
CA THR A 259 19.59 -3.70 -0.84
C THR A 259 19.83 -4.82 0.16
N ALA A 260 19.28 -6.02 -0.07
CA ALA A 260 19.52 -7.18 0.79
C ALA A 260 20.97 -7.66 0.75
N THR A 261 21.64 -7.62 -0.41
CA THR A 261 23.06 -7.97 -0.53
C THR A 261 23.95 -6.97 0.22
N LEU A 262 23.65 -5.67 0.14
CA LEU A 262 24.35 -4.64 0.93
C LEU A 262 24.14 -4.88 2.43
N HIS A 263 22.88 -5.07 2.84
CA HIS A 263 22.51 -5.37 4.22
C HIS A 263 23.26 -6.58 4.77
N HIS A 264 23.25 -7.71 4.05
CA HIS A 264 23.91 -8.95 4.46
C HIS A 264 25.42 -8.77 4.70
N ARG A 265 26.10 -7.96 3.88
CA ARG A 265 27.52 -7.61 4.06
C ARG A 265 27.75 -6.75 5.31
N LEU A 266 26.92 -5.74 5.53
CA LEU A 266 27.00 -4.84 6.70
C LEU A 266 26.73 -5.57 8.02
N MET A 267 25.80 -6.52 7.99
CA MET A 267 25.47 -7.37 9.12
C MET A 267 26.56 -8.42 9.43
N ASN A 268 27.56 -8.58 8.57
CA ASN A 268 28.55 -9.67 8.64
C ASN A 268 27.89 -11.04 8.89
N THR A 269 26.79 -11.30 8.18
CA THR A 269 25.94 -12.51 8.31
C THR A 269 25.20 -12.68 9.65
N LEU A 270 25.26 -11.75 10.60
CA LEU A 270 24.46 -11.77 11.83
C LEU A 270 22.94 -11.67 11.52
N ALA A 271 22.13 -12.07 12.50
CA ALA A 271 20.67 -11.94 12.42
C ALA A 271 20.21 -10.51 12.73
N ASP A 272 19.10 -10.14 12.10
CA ASP A 272 18.30 -8.96 12.42
C ASP A 272 17.30 -9.27 13.51
N PHE A 273 16.96 -8.27 14.31
CA PHE A 273 16.04 -8.38 15.43
C PHE A 273 14.99 -7.28 15.35
N THR A 274 13.71 -7.65 15.40
CA THR A 274 12.59 -6.70 15.38
C THR A 274 11.57 -7.04 16.47
N TYR A 275 11.02 -6.01 17.12
CA TYR A 275 9.93 -6.15 18.07
C TYR A 275 8.60 -5.80 17.40
N LYS A 276 7.57 -6.62 17.58
CA LYS A 276 6.19 -6.25 17.26
C LYS A 276 5.20 -7.02 18.13
N LEU A 277 3.98 -6.49 18.29
CA LEU A 277 2.84 -7.31 18.69
C LEU A 277 2.71 -8.52 17.73
N ASP A 278 2.37 -9.68 18.28
CA ASP A 278 2.25 -10.93 17.53
C ASP A 278 1.08 -10.85 16.53
N GLU A 279 1.37 -10.48 15.29
CA GLU A 279 0.40 -10.46 14.18
C GLU A 279 -0.15 -11.87 13.84
N PHE A 280 0.37 -12.92 14.48
CA PHE A 280 0.13 -14.31 14.12
C PHE A 280 -0.56 -15.15 15.21
N SER A 281 -0.75 -14.64 16.44
CA SER A 281 -1.53 -15.33 17.48
C SER A 281 -2.74 -14.52 17.94
N ARG A 282 -3.61 -15.16 18.72
CA ARG A 282 -4.69 -14.48 19.44
C ARG A 282 -4.20 -13.80 20.72
N PHE A 283 -2.92 -13.97 21.07
CA PHE A 283 -2.32 -13.37 22.25
C PHE A 283 -1.73 -12.03 21.85
N ASN A 284 -2.23 -10.95 22.48
CA ASN A 284 -1.81 -9.58 22.18
C ASN A 284 -0.45 -9.26 22.83
N GLU A 285 0.54 -10.14 22.63
CA GLU A 285 1.87 -10.09 23.24
C GLU A 285 2.90 -9.48 22.28
N THR A 286 3.91 -8.82 22.83
CA THR A 286 5.07 -8.40 22.04
C THR A 286 6.04 -9.57 21.87
N VAL A 287 6.33 -9.89 20.61
CA VAL A 287 7.25 -10.94 20.18
C VAL A 287 8.52 -10.30 19.60
N LEU A 288 9.66 -10.88 19.97
CA LEU A 288 10.94 -10.59 19.33
C LEU A 288 11.11 -11.53 18.13
N MET A 289 11.25 -11.00 16.93
CA MET A 289 11.52 -11.79 15.72
C MET A 289 12.99 -11.65 15.36
N ALA A 290 13.70 -12.78 15.31
CA ALA A 290 15.04 -12.88 14.75
C ALA A 290 14.94 -13.34 13.28
N SER A 291 15.63 -12.67 12.36
CA SER A 291 15.49 -12.94 10.91
C SER A 291 16.80 -12.74 10.13
N LYS A 292 16.90 -13.36 8.95
CA LYS A 292 18.10 -13.33 8.09
C LYS A 292 17.72 -13.52 6.61
N PRO A 293 18.30 -12.74 5.67
CA PRO A 293 18.06 -12.93 4.24
C PRO A 293 18.74 -14.20 3.71
N ALA A 294 18.12 -14.81 2.69
CA ALA A 294 18.61 -16.00 2.00
C ALA A 294 18.75 -15.72 0.49
N PHE A 295 19.88 -16.12 -0.09
CA PHE A 295 20.28 -15.79 -1.45
C PHE A 295 20.49 -17.03 -2.32
N ARG A 296 20.35 -16.88 -3.64
CA ARG A 296 20.83 -17.85 -4.63
C ARG A 296 22.36 -17.73 -4.74
N ALA A 297 22.99 -18.70 -5.42
CA ALA A 297 24.43 -18.68 -5.69
C ALA A 297 24.88 -17.46 -6.54
N ASP A 298 23.97 -16.84 -7.29
CA ASP A 298 24.21 -15.60 -8.06
C ASP A 298 24.06 -14.31 -7.23
N GLY A 299 23.74 -14.41 -5.94
CA GLY A 299 23.51 -13.26 -5.05
C GLY A 299 22.11 -12.65 -5.09
N SER A 300 21.18 -13.18 -5.89
CA SER A 300 19.78 -12.72 -5.88
C SER A 300 19.02 -13.20 -4.64
N LEU A 301 18.11 -12.36 -4.13
CA LEU A 301 17.32 -12.65 -2.93
C LEU A 301 16.26 -13.71 -3.22
N ILE A 302 16.28 -14.84 -2.50
CA ILE A 302 15.21 -15.85 -2.53
C ILE A 302 14.11 -15.46 -1.55
N GLY A 303 14.47 -14.84 -0.43
CA GLY A 303 13.56 -14.49 0.64
C GLY A 303 14.26 -14.25 1.97
N VAL A 304 13.51 -14.24 3.05
CA VAL A 304 13.99 -14.03 4.42
C VAL A 304 13.46 -15.17 5.29
N ALA A 305 14.37 -15.82 6.03
CA ALA A 305 14.02 -16.78 7.07
C ALA A 305 13.93 -16.06 8.42
N GLY A 306 13.12 -16.57 9.34
CA GLY A 306 13.05 -16.03 10.70
C GLY A 306 12.41 -16.98 11.71
N ILE A 307 12.54 -16.59 12.97
CA ILE A 307 12.05 -17.30 14.15
C ILE A 307 11.45 -16.30 15.15
N SER A 308 10.29 -16.63 15.71
CA SER A 308 9.65 -15.85 16.78
C SER A 308 10.18 -16.28 18.15
N ILE A 309 10.54 -15.33 18.99
CA ILE A 309 10.99 -15.53 20.36
C ILE A 309 9.99 -14.83 21.28
N TYR A 310 9.26 -15.62 22.06
CA TYR A 310 8.21 -15.13 22.94
C TYR A 310 8.76 -14.58 24.24
N ARG A 311 8.04 -13.63 24.86
CA ARG A 311 8.43 -13.01 26.13
C ARG A 311 8.71 -14.04 27.24
N HIS A 312 7.88 -15.08 27.34
CA HIS A 312 8.05 -16.11 28.37
C HIS A 312 9.38 -16.89 28.23
N MET A 313 9.88 -17.07 27.00
CA MET A 313 11.18 -17.71 26.74
C MET A 313 12.36 -16.85 27.22
N LEU A 314 12.18 -15.52 27.23
CA LEU A 314 13.21 -14.55 27.58
C LEU A 314 13.30 -14.25 29.09
N LYS A 315 12.34 -14.74 29.88
CA LYS A 315 12.23 -14.52 31.33
C LYS A 315 12.35 -13.02 31.67
N ASP A 316 13.04 -12.69 32.76
CA ASP A 316 13.26 -11.31 33.21
C ASP A 316 14.39 -10.58 32.43
N ASN A 317 15.09 -11.26 31.51
CA ASN A 317 16.26 -10.72 30.81
C ASN A 317 15.90 -9.82 29.60
N LEU A 318 14.63 -9.43 29.45
CA LEU A 318 14.14 -8.63 28.32
C LEU A 318 14.92 -7.33 28.10
N ASP A 319 15.23 -6.60 29.17
CA ASP A 319 15.87 -5.29 29.04
C ASP A 319 17.39 -5.40 28.79
N GLU A 320 18.03 -6.47 29.25
CA GLU A 320 19.39 -6.84 28.85
C GLU A 320 19.43 -7.19 27.35
N ILE A 321 18.52 -8.05 26.89
CA ILE A 321 18.42 -8.44 25.47
C ILE A 321 18.11 -7.24 24.59
N ARG A 322 17.21 -6.35 25.01
CA ARG A 322 16.97 -5.06 24.34
C ARG A 322 18.24 -4.21 24.27
N THR A 323 18.99 -4.12 25.35
CA THR A 323 20.25 -3.38 25.38
C THR A 323 21.27 -3.98 24.39
N ILE A 324 21.43 -5.30 24.37
CA ILE A 324 22.33 -6.00 23.43
C ILE A 324 21.88 -5.80 21.97
N VAL A 325 20.58 -5.96 21.68
CA VAL A 325 20.01 -5.75 20.34
C VAL A 325 20.20 -4.30 19.89
N ASN A 326 19.91 -3.33 20.76
CA ASN A 326 20.06 -1.90 20.47
C ASN A 326 21.54 -1.51 20.28
N GLN A 327 22.46 -2.05 21.09
CA GLN A 327 23.90 -1.85 20.92
C GLN A 327 24.40 -2.46 19.61
N GLN A 328 23.96 -3.67 19.27
CA GLN A 328 24.28 -4.30 17.99
C GLN A 328 23.77 -3.48 16.80
N GLN A 329 22.57 -2.89 16.89
CA GLN A 329 22.03 -2.03 15.83
C GLN A 329 22.74 -0.66 15.78
N ALA A 330 22.98 -0.01 16.92
CA ALA A 330 23.60 1.31 16.99
C ALA A 330 25.09 1.31 16.63
N GLY A 331 25.82 0.22 16.89
CA GLY A 331 27.21 0.06 16.48
C GLY A 331 27.41 -0.06 14.96
N ARG A 332 26.34 -0.36 14.21
CA ARG A 332 26.39 -0.59 12.75
C ARG A 332 26.14 0.71 11.98
N LYS A 333 27.18 1.54 11.85
CA LYS A 333 27.15 2.71 10.96
C LYS A 333 27.25 2.26 9.50
N PHE A 334 26.11 2.25 8.80
CA PHE A 334 26.11 2.26 7.34
C PHE A 334 26.67 3.60 6.85
N ASP A 335 27.51 3.56 5.81
CA ASP A 335 27.94 4.76 5.09
C ASP A 335 27.89 4.43 3.59
N ALA A 336 26.87 4.93 2.90
CA ALA A 336 26.70 4.74 1.46
C ALA A 336 27.91 5.20 0.64
N ARG A 337 28.77 6.09 1.16
CA ARG A 337 29.99 6.54 0.48
C ARG A 337 31.04 5.43 0.34
N THR A 338 30.96 4.36 1.13
CA THR A 338 31.84 3.18 1.02
C THR A 338 31.41 2.21 -0.09
N MET A 339 30.21 2.39 -0.66
CA MET A 339 29.69 1.53 -1.71
C MET A 339 30.42 1.79 -3.04
N VAL A 340 30.94 0.71 -3.64
CA VAL A 340 31.54 0.75 -4.99
C VAL A 340 30.46 0.40 -6.03
N LEU A 341 30.07 1.38 -6.83
CA LEU A 341 29.25 1.20 -8.04
C LEU A 341 30.15 1.00 -9.27
N GLY A 342 29.67 0.25 -10.26
CA GLY A 342 30.42 -0.01 -11.49
C GLY A 342 29.84 -1.18 -12.30
N PRO A 343 30.47 -1.54 -13.44
CA PRO A 343 29.93 -2.49 -14.42
C PRO A 343 29.53 -3.86 -13.87
N ALA A 344 30.24 -4.39 -12.86
CA ALA A 344 29.90 -5.66 -12.22
C ALA A 344 28.53 -5.66 -11.51
N ASN A 345 27.99 -4.49 -11.19
CA ASN A 345 26.65 -4.32 -10.60
C ASN A 345 25.59 -3.95 -11.65
N CYS A 346 25.91 -4.02 -12.96
CA CYS A 346 24.95 -3.78 -14.03
C CYS A 346 24.00 -4.97 -14.21
N THR A 347 22.75 -4.71 -14.60
CA THR A 347 21.82 -5.79 -14.99
C THR A 347 20.94 -5.31 -16.15
N ILE A 348 21.03 -5.98 -17.29
CA ILE A 348 20.15 -5.74 -18.44
C ILE A 348 19.31 -6.99 -18.65
N GLN A 349 18.00 -6.87 -18.52
CA GLN A 349 17.07 -7.97 -18.64
C GLN A 349 15.87 -7.54 -19.49
N LEU A 350 15.99 -7.75 -20.81
CA LEU A 350 14.97 -7.37 -21.78
C LEU A 350 13.81 -8.38 -21.82
N GLU A 351 14.11 -9.66 -21.62
CA GLU A 351 13.11 -10.72 -21.54
C GLU A 351 12.67 -11.00 -20.08
N PRO A 352 11.41 -11.37 -19.83
CA PRO A 352 10.94 -11.83 -18.53
C PRO A 352 11.71 -13.07 -18.06
N LYS A 353 11.94 -13.21 -16.75
CA LYS A 353 12.59 -14.41 -16.21
C LYS A 353 11.73 -15.64 -16.50
N SER A 354 12.36 -16.74 -16.88
CA SER A 354 11.68 -18.04 -16.95
C SER A 354 11.14 -18.40 -15.56
N VAL A 355 9.82 -18.42 -15.41
CA VAL A 355 9.17 -18.86 -14.17
C VAL A 355 9.63 -20.28 -13.86
N TYR A 356 10.14 -20.50 -12.64
CA TYR A 356 10.60 -21.83 -12.23
C TYR A 356 9.41 -22.78 -12.11
N VAL A 357 9.13 -23.52 -13.20
CA VAL A 357 8.12 -24.58 -13.23
C VAL A 357 8.61 -25.71 -12.32
N CYS A 358 7.72 -26.22 -11.47
CA CYS A 358 8.06 -27.33 -10.57
C CYS A 358 8.41 -28.57 -11.41
N GLY A 359 9.64 -29.08 -11.27
CA GLY A 359 10.24 -30.11 -12.14
C GLY A 359 9.63 -31.51 -12.09
N SER A 360 8.36 -31.67 -11.73
CA SER A 360 7.59 -32.89 -12.00
C SER A 360 6.10 -32.59 -12.14
N ASN A 361 5.45 -33.23 -13.12
CA ASN A 361 3.99 -33.18 -13.29
C ASN A 361 3.23 -33.81 -12.11
N THR A 362 3.91 -34.58 -11.26
CA THR A 362 3.50 -34.86 -9.87
C THR A 362 3.59 -33.58 -9.02
N ILE A 363 2.68 -32.65 -9.31
CA ILE A 363 2.22 -31.69 -8.32
C ILE A 363 1.54 -32.52 -7.23
N LEU A 364 2.32 -32.98 -6.24
CA LEU A 364 1.76 -33.26 -4.92
C LEU A 364 0.91 -32.04 -4.57
N PRO A 365 -0.33 -32.19 -4.08
CA PRO A 365 -1.18 -31.04 -3.78
C PRO A 365 -0.43 -30.07 -2.86
N PRO A 366 -0.65 -28.75 -2.97
CA PRO A 366 -0.14 -27.83 -1.95
C PRO A 366 -0.55 -28.39 -0.58
N ASN A 367 0.33 -28.29 0.43
CA ASN A 367 -0.12 -28.45 1.81
C ASN A 367 -1.13 -27.33 2.01
N ARG A 368 -2.41 -27.71 2.01
CA ARG A 368 -3.54 -26.83 1.73
C ARG A 368 -3.53 -25.74 2.80
N GLY A 369 -3.47 -24.47 2.38
CA GLY A 369 -3.81 -23.38 3.29
C GLY A 369 -5.26 -23.60 3.74
N PHE A 370 -5.50 -23.55 5.04
CA PHE A 370 -6.78 -23.88 5.63
C PHE A 370 -7.60 -22.60 5.84
N CYS A 371 -8.75 -22.52 5.15
CA CYS A 371 -9.79 -21.56 5.48
C CYS A 371 -10.40 -21.94 6.83
N LYS A 372 -10.64 -20.94 7.68
CA LYS A 372 -11.12 -21.06 9.07
C LYS A 372 -12.59 -21.55 9.15
N HIS A 373 -12.83 -22.80 8.80
CA HIS A 373 -14.12 -23.47 8.96
C HIS A 373 -14.28 -23.96 10.41
N MET A 374 -15.30 -23.44 11.11
CA MET A 374 -15.55 -23.77 12.53
C MET A 374 -16.48 -24.98 12.74
N ASP A 375 -16.90 -25.66 11.67
CA ASP A 375 -17.61 -26.93 11.76
C ASP A 375 -16.61 -28.10 11.86
N GLY A 376 -16.67 -28.90 12.92
CA GLY A 376 -15.75 -30.04 13.15
C GLY A 376 -15.90 -31.22 12.17
N THR A 377 -16.66 -31.05 11.08
CA THR A 377 -17.18 -32.12 10.21
C THR A 377 -16.71 -32.02 8.75
N SER A 378 -16.27 -30.85 8.28
CA SER A 378 -15.85 -30.62 6.90
C SER A 378 -14.44 -31.17 6.61
N ASN A 379 -14.25 -31.85 5.48
CA ASN A 379 -13.00 -32.53 5.13
C ASN A 379 -11.87 -31.52 4.90
N ILE A 380 -10.63 -31.89 5.29
CA ILE A 380 -9.39 -31.15 4.98
C ILE A 380 -9.26 -30.74 3.50
N GLN A 381 -9.89 -31.49 2.59
CA GLN A 381 -9.89 -31.14 1.18
C GLN A 381 -10.72 -29.89 0.84
N ASP A 382 -11.89 -29.73 1.47
CA ASP A 382 -12.86 -28.67 1.20
C ASP A 382 -12.43 -27.31 1.78
N ARG A 383 -11.58 -27.36 2.81
CA ARG A 383 -11.03 -26.17 3.49
C ARG A 383 -9.87 -25.49 2.75
N SER A 384 -9.59 -25.85 1.50
CA SER A 384 -8.39 -25.39 0.79
C SER A 384 -8.59 -24.14 -0.06
N CYS A 385 -7.73 -23.13 0.13
CA CYS A 385 -7.79 -21.81 -0.51
C CYS A 385 -7.70 -21.77 -2.06
N LEU A 386 -7.76 -22.91 -2.75
CA LEU A 386 -7.76 -22.98 -4.23
C LEU A 386 -9.17 -22.83 -4.85
N HIS A 387 -10.22 -22.89 -4.03
CA HIS A 387 -11.60 -22.78 -4.50
C HIS A 387 -12.18 -21.40 -4.16
N GLN A 388 -12.94 -20.79 -5.08
CA GLN A 388 -13.60 -19.48 -4.93
C GLN A 388 -14.71 -19.44 -3.85
N THR A 389 -14.79 -20.46 -3.00
CA THR A 389 -15.86 -20.72 -2.03
C THR A 389 -15.47 -20.44 -0.58
N CYS A 390 -14.25 -19.94 -0.29
CA CYS A 390 -13.93 -19.42 1.05
C CYS A 390 -14.64 -18.08 1.29
N ARG A 391 -15.95 -18.14 1.53
CA ARG A 391 -16.74 -17.09 2.16
C ARG A 391 -16.81 -17.38 3.67
N PRO A 392 -16.82 -16.37 4.55
CA PRO A 392 -17.14 -16.60 5.96
C PRO A 392 -18.52 -17.26 6.06
N PRO A 393 -18.76 -18.13 7.07
CA PRO A 393 -20.07 -18.72 7.27
C PRO A 393 -21.11 -17.61 7.43
N GLN A 394 -22.20 -17.69 6.66
CA GLN A 394 -23.38 -16.87 6.89
C GLN A 394 -23.82 -17.06 8.36
N PRO A 395 -24.27 -16.02 9.07
CA PRO A 395 -24.79 -16.17 10.42
C PRO A 395 -25.83 -17.29 10.44
N GLN A 396 -25.68 -18.26 11.34
CA GLN A 396 -26.68 -19.31 11.49
C GLN A 396 -28.03 -18.62 11.83
N PRO A 397 -29.12 -18.94 11.11
CA PRO A 397 -30.43 -18.47 11.54
C PRO A 397 -30.69 -18.98 12.96
N PRO A 398 -31.38 -18.19 13.81
CA PRO A 398 -31.72 -18.62 15.16
C PRO A 398 -32.54 -19.92 15.13
N PRO A 399 -32.44 -20.76 16.18
CA PRO A 399 -33.06 -22.07 16.20
C PRO A 399 -34.58 -22.02 15.94
N ASP A 400 -35.04 -23.04 15.23
CA ASP A 400 -36.36 -23.15 14.60
C ASP A 400 -37.52 -22.80 15.54
N THR A 401 -38.30 -21.78 15.18
CA THR A 401 -39.61 -21.49 15.77
C THR A 401 -40.68 -21.42 14.67
N ASP A 402 -41.38 -22.55 14.53
CA ASP A 402 -42.63 -22.79 13.82
C ASP A 402 -42.78 -22.37 12.34
N ASN A 403 -42.60 -23.36 11.47
CA ASN A 403 -42.90 -23.38 10.04
C ASN A 403 -44.40 -23.22 9.69
N LYS A 404 -45.02 -22.06 9.95
CA LYS A 404 -46.39 -21.74 9.45
C LYS A 404 -46.62 -20.39 8.75
N LEU A 405 -45.65 -19.47 8.75
CA LEU A 405 -45.82 -18.14 8.11
C LEU A 405 -45.16 -17.96 6.72
N ILE A 406 -44.25 -18.85 6.33
CA ILE A 406 -43.40 -18.65 5.13
C ILE A 406 -44.13 -18.97 3.80
N SER A 407 -45.26 -19.68 3.83
CA SER A 407 -46.06 -19.98 2.61
C SER A 407 -46.79 -18.76 2.04
N ILE A 408 -47.11 -17.76 2.86
CA ILE A 408 -47.86 -16.55 2.43
C ILE A 408 -46.94 -15.54 1.72
N PHE A 409 -45.68 -15.41 2.16
CA PHE A 409 -44.76 -14.39 1.65
C PHE A 409 -44.30 -14.60 0.20
N LYS A 410 -44.33 -15.83 -0.32
CA LYS A 410 -43.94 -16.11 -1.73
C LYS A 410 -44.92 -15.56 -2.77
N ILE A 411 -46.13 -15.17 -2.37
CA ILE A 411 -47.16 -14.60 -3.27
C ILE A 411 -47.33 -13.10 -3.04
N VAL A 412 -47.18 -12.62 -1.80
CA VAL A 412 -47.39 -11.19 -1.46
C VAL A 412 -46.22 -10.29 -1.87
N GLY A 413 -44.97 -10.78 -1.82
CA GLY A 413 -43.78 -10.00 -2.15
C GLY A 413 -43.79 -9.33 -3.54
N PRO A 414 -44.09 -10.06 -4.64
CA PRO A 414 -44.20 -9.47 -5.97
C PRO A 414 -45.32 -8.44 -6.11
N ILE A 415 -46.46 -8.64 -5.43
CA ILE A 415 -47.62 -7.75 -5.48
C ILE A 415 -47.32 -6.44 -4.73
N ALA A 416 -46.68 -6.53 -3.56
CA ALA A 416 -46.25 -5.35 -2.81
C ALA A 416 -45.20 -4.52 -3.57
N ALA A 417 -44.24 -5.17 -4.24
CA ALA A 417 -43.26 -4.49 -5.09
C ALA A 417 -43.92 -3.79 -6.29
N ALA A 418 -44.87 -4.44 -6.97
CA ALA A 418 -45.62 -3.84 -8.07
C ALA A 418 -46.45 -2.62 -7.61
N LEU A 419 -47.13 -2.71 -6.46
CA LEU A 419 -47.90 -1.60 -5.89
C LEU A 419 -47.00 -0.43 -5.47
N LEU A 420 -45.79 -0.68 -4.96
CA LEU A 420 -44.82 0.38 -4.64
C LEU A 420 -44.26 1.07 -5.89
N VAL A 421 -44.04 0.33 -6.98
CA VAL A 421 -43.64 0.94 -8.27
C VAL A 421 -44.79 1.79 -8.85
N ILE A 422 -46.03 1.29 -8.81
CA ILE A 422 -47.21 2.05 -9.25
C ILE A 422 -47.39 3.31 -8.38
N ALA A 423 -47.26 3.20 -7.05
CA ALA A 423 -47.30 4.34 -6.15
C ALA A 423 -46.19 5.36 -6.44
N GLY A 424 -44.96 4.90 -6.69
CA GLY A 424 -43.83 5.76 -7.08
C GLY A 424 -44.06 6.50 -8.40
N VAL A 425 -44.61 5.82 -9.41
CA VAL A 425 -44.99 6.45 -10.69
C VAL A 425 -46.12 7.46 -10.49
N CYS A 426 -47.15 7.13 -9.71
CA CYS A 426 -48.23 8.06 -9.36
C CYS A 426 -47.71 9.29 -8.60
N ILE A 427 -46.83 9.12 -7.60
CA ILE A 427 -46.23 10.21 -6.84
C ILE A 427 -45.33 11.07 -7.74
N ALA A 428 -44.58 10.49 -8.66
CA ALA A 428 -43.79 11.26 -9.63
C ALA A 428 -44.69 12.06 -10.61
N HIS A 429 -45.80 11.47 -11.07
CA HIS A 429 -46.70 12.11 -12.04
C HIS A 429 -47.55 13.22 -11.39
N PHE A 430 -48.14 12.96 -10.21
CA PHE A 430 -48.86 13.96 -9.42
C PHE A 430 -47.92 14.99 -8.79
N GLY A 431 -46.70 14.61 -8.38
CA GLY A 431 -45.68 15.54 -7.90
C GLY A 431 -45.23 16.50 -8.99
N SER A 432 -45.05 16.02 -10.23
CA SER A 432 -44.76 16.86 -11.41
C SER A 432 -45.87 17.86 -11.70
N THR A 433 -47.14 17.44 -11.69
CA THR A 433 -48.28 18.35 -11.96
C THR A 433 -48.53 19.32 -10.80
N PHE A 434 -48.42 18.86 -9.55
CA PHE A 434 -48.49 19.72 -8.37
C PHE A 434 -47.36 20.75 -8.34
N TYR A 435 -46.11 20.34 -8.60
CA TYR A 435 -44.96 21.26 -8.64
C TYR A 435 -45.10 22.31 -9.75
N LYS A 436 -45.59 21.93 -10.94
CA LYS A 436 -45.89 22.89 -12.03
C LYS A 436 -46.99 23.89 -11.63
N ARG A 437 -48.07 23.42 -11.00
CA ARG A 437 -49.18 24.27 -10.55
C ARG A 437 -48.78 25.19 -9.39
N TRP A 438 -48.05 24.66 -8.40
CA TRP A 438 -47.49 25.43 -7.30
C TRP A 438 -46.53 26.52 -7.78
N ARG A 439 -45.70 26.23 -8.79
CA ARG A 439 -44.82 27.26 -9.35
C ARG A 439 -45.60 28.36 -10.08
N GLN A 440 -46.68 28.02 -10.80
CA GLN A 440 -47.58 29.02 -11.40
C GLN A 440 -48.31 29.87 -10.35
N GLU A 441 -48.73 29.27 -9.24
CA GLU A 441 -49.34 30.00 -8.12
C GLU A 441 -48.32 30.91 -7.41
N MET A 442 -47.05 30.48 -7.25
CA MET A 442 -45.98 31.31 -6.69
C MET A 442 -45.57 32.47 -7.62
N GLU A 443 -45.46 32.23 -8.93
CA GLU A 443 -45.21 33.29 -9.92
C GLU A 443 -46.36 34.33 -9.93
N ALA A 444 -47.61 33.91 -9.70
CA ALA A 444 -48.74 34.82 -9.54
C ALA A 444 -48.72 35.61 -8.20
N ILE A 445 -48.28 34.99 -7.11
CA ILE A 445 -48.11 35.65 -5.81
C ILE A 445 -47.02 36.72 -5.88
N ASP A 446 -45.88 36.44 -6.52
CA ASP A 446 -44.80 37.43 -6.69
C ASP A 446 -45.24 38.63 -7.54
N GLN A 447 -46.02 38.43 -8.60
CA GLN A 447 -46.58 39.56 -9.36
C GLN A 447 -47.56 40.40 -8.53
N ASN A 448 -48.42 39.76 -7.72
CA ASN A 448 -49.35 40.48 -6.84
C ASN A 448 -48.62 41.27 -5.74
N ASN A 449 -47.51 40.73 -5.23
CA ASN A 449 -46.63 41.41 -4.28
C ASN A 449 -45.88 42.59 -4.92
N LEU A 450 -45.45 42.47 -6.19
CA LEU A 450 -44.86 43.56 -6.96
C LEU A 450 -45.85 44.69 -7.27
N GLU A 451 -47.14 44.40 -7.42
CA GLU A 451 -48.19 45.44 -7.50
C GLU A 451 -48.48 46.11 -6.14
N LEU A 452 -48.31 45.39 -5.03
CA LEU A 452 -48.44 45.97 -3.68
C LEU A 452 -47.28 46.90 -3.31
N ILE A 453 -46.06 46.62 -3.76
CA ILE A 453 -44.85 47.43 -3.53
C ILE A 453 -44.88 48.75 -4.33
N ASN A 454 -45.58 48.80 -5.46
CA ASN A 454 -45.67 49.98 -6.34
C ASN A 454 -46.87 50.91 -6.05
N ARG A 455 -47.59 50.75 -4.93
CA ARG A 455 -48.67 51.67 -4.54
C ARG A 455 -48.12 52.91 -3.83
N PRO A 456 -48.51 54.14 -4.23
CA PRO A 456 -48.12 55.35 -3.52
C PRO A 456 -48.77 55.41 -2.12
N PRO A 457 -48.10 56.01 -1.12
CA PRO A 457 -48.56 56.00 0.26
C PRO A 457 -49.79 56.89 0.51
N PRO A 458 -50.80 56.42 1.28
CA PRO A 458 -51.85 57.28 1.81
C PRO A 458 -51.37 58.12 3.00
N SER A 459 -52.11 59.20 3.30
CA SER A 459 -51.74 60.31 4.19
C SER A 459 -51.89 60.07 5.70
N GLU A 460 -51.34 61.02 6.48
CA GLU A 460 -51.07 61.03 7.92
C GLU A 460 -52.24 60.78 8.91
N GLY A 461 -51.87 60.32 10.12
CA GLY A 461 -52.69 60.27 11.34
C GLY A 461 -52.68 58.87 12.00
N SER A 462 -52.48 58.68 13.32
CA SER A 462 -52.20 59.61 14.43
C SER A 462 -51.54 58.88 15.63
N ILE A 463 -50.95 59.65 16.56
CA ILE A 463 -50.11 59.24 17.72
C ILE A 463 -50.95 58.77 18.92
N VAL A 464 -50.45 57.85 19.78
CA VAL A 464 -50.56 57.87 21.28
C VAL A 464 -49.48 56.97 21.93
N ASN A 465 -48.96 57.37 23.11
CA ASN A 465 -47.91 56.74 23.93
C ASN A 465 -48.45 55.84 25.08
N ASN A 466 -47.55 55.05 25.71
CA ASN A 466 -47.32 54.90 27.17
C ASN A 466 -46.63 53.54 27.46
N GLU A 467 -45.40 53.45 27.99
CA GLU A 467 -44.89 53.66 29.37
C GLU A 467 -44.63 52.34 30.14
N GLN A 468 -43.52 52.32 30.88
CA GLN A 468 -42.95 51.25 31.73
C GLN A 468 -43.55 51.30 33.16
N PRO A 469 -43.47 50.26 34.05
CA PRO A 469 -42.19 49.85 34.68
C PRO A 469 -42.06 48.39 35.24
N ASN A 470 -40.89 48.13 35.87
CA ASN A 470 -40.43 46.97 36.67
C ASN A 470 -40.76 47.16 38.19
N PRO A 471 -40.29 46.34 39.18
CA PRO A 471 -40.02 44.88 39.29
C PRO A 471 -40.48 44.22 40.65
N GLU A 472 -40.32 42.88 40.83
CA GLU A 472 -40.12 42.16 42.14
C GLU A 472 -39.73 40.65 41.92
N GLY A 473 -39.41 39.76 42.89
CA GLY A 473 -39.25 39.91 44.36
C GLY A 473 -39.05 38.62 45.22
N SER A 474 -37.83 38.04 45.31
CA SER A 474 -37.42 37.01 46.33
C SER A 474 -38.05 35.58 46.19
N SER A 475 -37.62 34.48 46.85
CA SER A 475 -36.49 34.16 47.75
C SER A 475 -36.23 32.63 47.91
N ASN A 476 -35.02 32.27 48.37
CA ASN A 476 -34.61 31.16 49.26
C ASN A 476 -34.96 29.67 49.01
N GLY A 477 -33.94 28.80 49.16
CA GLY A 477 -34.11 27.38 49.48
C GLY A 477 -32.86 26.52 49.21
N ALA A 478 -32.04 26.26 50.24
CA ALA A 478 -30.87 25.37 50.14
C ALA A 478 -30.85 24.34 51.29
N SER A 479 -30.54 23.06 51.00
CA SER A 479 -29.70 22.20 51.86
C SER A 479 -29.39 20.81 51.27
N HIS A 480 -28.28 20.24 51.72
CA HIS A 480 -27.87 18.81 51.78
C HIS A 480 -27.69 17.94 50.51
N ASN A 481 -26.43 17.88 50.04
CA ASN A 481 -25.46 16.81 50.35
C ASN A 481 -25.90 15.31 50.25
N LEU A 482 -25.30 14.56 49.32
CA LEU A 482 -24.45 13.38 49.62
C LEU A 482 -23.64 12.89 48.41
N ASN A 483 -22.48 12.28 48.67
CA ASN A 483 -21.73 11.45 47.70
C ASN A 483 -22.37 10.05 47.58
N ASP A 484 -22.13 9.40 46.43
CA ASP A 484 -22.03 7.95 46.14
C ASP A 484 -22.58 7.70 44.71
N GLU A 485 -22.10 6.76 43.90
CA GLU A 485 -20.87 5.95 43.88
C GLU A 485 -20.60 5.65 42.38
N LEU A 486 -19.33 5.60 41.95
CA LEU A 486 -18.96 5.04 40.65
C LEU A 486 -17.79 4.07 40.84
N LYS A 487 -18.07 2.79 40.61
CA LYS A 487 -17.14 1.65 40.51
C LYS A 487 -17.30 1.00 39.14
#